data_AF-A0A1V6UJM1-F1
#
_entry.id   AF-A0A1V6UJM1-F1
#
_cell.length_a   1.000
_cell.length_b   1.000
_cell.length_c   1.000
_cell.angle_alpha   90.00
_cell.angle_beta   90.00
_cell.angle_gamma   90.00
#
_symmetry.space_group_name_H-M   'P 1'
#
loop_
_entity.id
_entity.type
_entity.pdbx_description
1 polymer ?
#
loop_
_entity_poly.entity_id
_entity_poly.type
_entity_poly.pdbx_seq_one_letter_code
_entity_poly.pdbx_strand_id
1 'polypeptide(L)'
;MANPSARKQVSHDRIINSSRAIFLKEGLLRLSDFGEARVGPGPYDYPAMPMPCRAPEITLEVPWSYPIDIWSVGLAACDLLGLRRPFSADHEAGDLYEAAHFAELIAVLGPPPVAFLALNSEKAAQFWDEESIC
;
A
#
# COMPACT_ATOMS: atom_id res chain seq x y z
N MET A 1 -1.71 -19.79 22.44
CA MET A 1 -2.82 -18.80 22.47
C MET A 1 -3.52 -18.90 23.82
N ALA A 2 -3.10 -18.13 24.83
CA ALA A 2 -3.65 -18.25 26.19
C ALA A 2 -4.56 -17.08 26.61
N ASN A 3 -4.65 -16.03 25.78
CA ASN A 3 -5.39 -14.81 26.13
C ASN A 3 -5.92 -14.11 24.87
N PRO A 4 -7.05 -14.56 24.29
CA PRO A 4 -7.62 -13.96 23.09
C PRO A 4 -8.06 -12.51 23.34
N SER A 5 -8.21 -11.71 22.27
CA SER A 5 -8.89 -10.42 22.34
C SER A 5 -10.35 -10.59 22.75
N ALA A 6 -10.93 -9.57 23.39
CA ALA A 6 -12.37 -9.54 23.63
C ALA A 6 -13.12 -9.67 22.29
N ARG A 7 -14.23 -10.40 22.27
CA ARG A 7 -14.96 -10.73 21.04
C ARG A 7 -16.46 -10.55 21.23
N LYS A 8 -17.15 -10.12 20.18
CA LYS A 8 -18.61 -10.01 20.10
C LYS A 8 -19.13 -10.98 19.04
N GLN A 9 -20.00 -11.89 19.45
CA GLN A 9 -20.72 -12.74 18.51
C GLN A 9 -21.88 -11.93 17.91
N VAL A 10 -21.90 -11.80 16.59
CA VAL A 10 -22.92 -11.01 15.86
C VAL A 10 -23.98 -11.93 15.24
N SER A 11 -23.59 -13.13 14.84
CA SER A 11 -24.47 -14.20 14.34
C SER A 11 -23.88 -15.57 14.69
N HIS A 12 -24.55 -16.66 14.26
CA HIS A 12 -24.06 -18.02 14.48
C HIS A 12 -22.68 -18.27 13.85
N ASP A 13 -22.37 -17.59 12.74
CA ASP A 13 -21.18 -17.77 11.91
C ASP A 13 -20.20 -16.57 11.93
N ARG A 14 -20.55 -15.47 12.59
CA ARG A 14 -19.74 -14.24 12.61
C ARG A 14 -19.35 -13.81 14.02
N ILE A 15 -18.05 -13.76 14.27
CA ILE A 15 -17.43 -13.22 15.48
C ILE A 15 -16.58 -12.02 15.09
N ILE A 16 -16.83 -10.87 15.72
CA ILE A 16 -15.99 -9.69 15.61
C ILE A 16 -15.05 -9.65 16.81
N ASN A 17 -13.74 -9.58 16.56
CA ASN A 17 -12.74 -9.41 17.61
C ASN A 17 -12.44 -7.91 17.80
N SER A 18 -12.18 -7.51 19.05
CA SER A 18 -11.63 -6.19 19.35
C SER A 18 -10.20 -6.09 18.83
N SER A 19 -9.88 -4.98 18.18
CA SER A 19 -8.52 -4.66 17.76
C SER A 19 -7.60 -4.60 18.99
N ARG A 20 -6.41 -5.20 18.89
CA ARG A 20 -5.36 -5.06 19.90
C ARG A 20 -4.32 -4.07 19.41
N ALA A 21 -3.87 -3.20 20.31
CA ALA A 21 -2.65 -2.45 20.06
C ALA A 21 -1.48 -3.43 19.88
N ILE A 22 -0.80 -3.33 18.74
CA ILE A 22 0.41 -4.08 18.45
C ILE A 22 1.57 -3.18 18.84
N PHE A 23 2.29 -3.58 19.88
CA PHE A 23 3.54 -2.93 20.28
C PHE A 23 4.70 -3.72 19.71
N LEU A 24 5.68 -3.02 19.14
CA LEU A 24 6.90 -3.64 18.70
C LEU A 24 7.57 -4.31 19.91
N LYS A 25 7.80 -5.61 19.80
CA LYS A 25 8.47 -6.42 20.82
C LYS A 25 9.57 -7.23 20.13
N GLU A 26 10.65 -7.47 20.84
CA GLU A 26 11.69 -8.39 20.39
C GLU A 26 11.09 -9.78 20.15
N GLY A 27 11.44 -10.38 19.01
CA GLY A 27 10.97 -11.71 18.65
C GLY A 27 10.85 -11.93 17.14
N LEU A 28 10.36 -13.11 16.79
CA LEU A 28 10.12 -13.48 15.40
C LEU A 28 9.02 -12.60 14.78
N LEU A 29 9.32 -11.97 13.65
CA LEU A 29 8.33 -11.27 12.83
C LEU A 29 7.29 -12.28 12.32
N ARG A 30 6.01 -11.98 12.53
CA ARG A 30 4.91 -12.81 12.03
C ARG A 30 3.90 -11.90 11.33
N LEU A 31 3.58 -12.24 10.09
CA LEU A 31 2.44 -11.62 9.40
C LEU A 31 1.15 -12.02 10.11
N SER A 32 0.28 -11.05 10.29
CA SER A 32 -1.04 -11.20 10.91
C SER A 32 -2.03 -10.31 10.17
N ASP A 33 -3.31 -10.41 10.54
CA ASP A 33 -4.39 -9.65 9.93
C ASP A 33 -4.56 -9.92 8.43
N PHE A 34 -5.10 -11.10 8.12
CA PHE A 34 -5.41 -11.52 6.75
C PHE A 34 -6.81 -11.07 6.31
N GLY A 35 -7.36 -10.00 6.93
CA GLY A 35 -8.71 -9.51 6.61
C GLY A 35 -8.85 -9.06 5.15
N GLU A 36 -7.80 -8.48 4.60
CA GLU A 36 -7.72 -8.07 3.18
C GLU A 36 -6.91 -9.04 2.30
N ALA A 37 -6.53 -10.21 2.83
CA ALA A 37 -5.81 -11.20 2.03
C ALA A 37 -6.69 -11.78 0.92
N ARG A 38 -6.04 -12.22 -0.15
CA ARG A 38 -6.68 -12.76 -1.36
C ARG A 38 -5.94 -14.02 -1.78
N VAL A 39 -6.70 -14.99 -2.30
CA VAL A 39 -6.15 -16.26 -2.77
C VAL A 39 -6.07 -16.21 -4.29
N GLY A 40 -4.92 -16.61 -4.83
CA GLY A 40 -4.70 -16.71 -6.28
C GLY A 40 -3.60 -15.77 -6.78
N PRO A 41 -3.24 -15.89 -8.07
CA PRO A 41 -2.16 -15.11 -8.67
C PRO A 41 -2.60 -13.73 -9.18
N GLY A 42 -3.88 -13.34 -9.05
CA GLY A 42 -4.42 -12.16 -9.72
C GLY A 42 -4.55 -12.34 -11.26
N PRO A 43 -4.62 -11.24 -12.03
CA PRO A 43 -4.60 -9.87 -11.57
C PRO A 43 -5.90 -9.49 -10.83
N TYR A 44 -5.81 -8.46 -10.01
CA TYR A 44 -6.91 -7.90 -9.23
C TYR A 44 -7.10 -6.43 -9.61
N ASP A 45 -8.34 -5.97 -9.62
CA ASP A 45 -8.76 -4.65 -10.13
C ASP A 45 -9.55 -3.81 -9.10
N TYR A 46 -9.55 -4.25 -7.84
CA TYR A 46 -10.17 -3.52 -6.73
C TYR A 46 -9.12 -2.79 -5.88
N PRO A 47 -9.54 -1.81 -5.06
CA PRO A 47 -8.63 -1.05 -4.20
C PRO A 47 -7.81 -1.96 -3.29
N ALA A 48 -6.51 -1.69 -3.22
CA ALA A 48 -5.57 -2.32 -2.31
C ALA A 48 -4.63 -1.27 -1.72
N MET A 49 -4.01 -1.63 -0.59
CA MET A 49 -3.02 -0.84 0.14
C MET A 49 -3.53 0.51 0.69
N PRO A 50 -3.19 0.85 1.94
CA PRO A 50 -3.42 2.19 2.41
C PRO A 50 -2.53 3.18 1.64
N MET A 51 -3.06 4.39 1.44
CA MET A 51 -2.42 5.44 0.66
C MET A 51 -0.90 5.61 0.88
N PRO A 52 -0.38 5.71 2.13
CA PRO A 52 1.04 6.03 2.35
C PRO A 52 2.03 4.96 1.86
N CYS A 53 1.55 3.74 1.60
CA CYS A 53 2.39 2.64 1.17
C CYS A 53 1.98 2.08 -0.19
N ARG A 54 1.08 2.75 -0.93
CA ARG A 54 0.66 2.29 -2.26
C ARG A 54 1.85 2.11 -3.19
N ALA A 55 1.91 0.95 -3.81
CA ALA A 55 2.85 0.63 -4.87
C ALA A 55 2.53 1.45 -6.14
N PRO A 56 3.50 1.68 -7.04
CA PRO A 56 3.29 2.46 -8.25
C PRO A 56 2.10 2.00 -9.10
N GLU A 57 1.91 0.68 -9.25
CA GLU A 57 0.81 0.10 -10.03
C GLU A 57 -0.57 0.36 -9.40
N ILE A 58 -0.64 0.44 -8.06
CA ILE A 58 -1.87 0.79 -7.36
C ILE A 58 -2.19 2.26 -7.55
N THR A 59 -1.19 3.14 -7.47
CA THR A 59 -1.38 4.58 -7.66
C THR A 59 -1.77 4.90 -9.11
N LEU A 60 -1.26 4.13 -10.08
CA LEU A 60 -1.63 4.24 -11.50
C LEU A 60 -2.94 3.49 -11.85
N GLU A 61 -3.61 2.89 -10.87
CA GLU A 61 -4.84 2.12 -11.04
C GLU A 61 -4.72 1.02 -12.11
N VAL A 62 -3.57 0.35 -12.14
CA VAL A 62 -3.31 -0.79 -13.01
C VAL A 62 -3.66 -2.09 -12.27
N PRO A 63 -4.20 -3.12 -12.94
CA PRO A 63 -4.46 -4.40 -12.30
C PRO A 63 -3.18 -4.98 -11.67
N TRP A 64 -3.30 -5.47 -10.44
CA TRP A 64 -2.16 -5.79 -9.58
C TRP A 64 -2.13 -7.27 -9.16
N SER A 65 -1.01 -7.70 -8.60
CA SER A 65 -0.80 -9.05 -8.08
C SER A 65 0.16 -9.00 -6.88
N TYR A 66 0.71 -10.14 -6.45
CA TYR A 66 1.63 -10.28 -5.31
C TYR A 66 2.85 -9.33 -5.28
N PRO A 67 3.36 -8.73 -6.39
CA PRO A 67 4.47 -7.77 -6.29
C PRO A 67 4.20 -6.57 -5.36
N ILE A 68 2.93 -6.18 -5.15
CA ILE A 68 2.57 -5.13 -4.19
C ILE A 68 2.92 -5.51 -2.73
N ASP A 69 2.95 -6.81 -2.42
CA ASP A 69 3.37 -7.31 -1.11
C ASP A 69 4.88 -7.15 -0.92
N ILE A 70 5.66 -7.36 -1.99
CA ILE A 70 7.12 -7.15 -1.97
C ILE A 70 7.45 -5.68 -1.74
N TRP A 71 6.70 -4.77 -2.39
CA TRP A 71 6.80 -3.34 -2.12
C TRP A 71 6.54 -3.01 -0.64
N SER A 72 5.46 -3.55 -0.07
CA SER A 72 5.12 -3.36 1.35
C SER A 72 6.20 -3.89 2.29
N VAL A 73 6.81 -5.04 1.97
CA VAL A 73 7.93 -5.60 2.73
C VAL A 73 9.15 -4.68 2.68
N GLY A 74 9.45 -4.09 1.52
CA GLY A 74 10.53 -3.12 1.38
C GLY A 74 10.33 -1.90 2.28
N LEU A 75 9.11 -1.35 2.32
CA LEU A 75 8.76 -0.23 3.21
C LEU A 75 8.86 -0.62 4.69
N ALA A 76 8.33 -1.79 5.06
CA ALA A 76 8.43 -2.29 6.43
C ALA A 76 9.89 -2.51 6.85
N ALA A 77 10.76 -2.97 5.95
CA ALA A 77 12.19 -3.11 6.22
C ALA A 77 12.85 -1.74 6.48
N CYS A 78 12.51 -0.70 5.71
CA CYS A 78 12.99 0.66 5.97
C CYS A 78 12.62 1.14 7.38
N ASP A 79 11.37 0.96 7.80
CA ASP A 79 10.91 1.33 9.14
C ASP A 79 11.64 0.54 10.24
N LEU A 80 11.78 -0.78 10.06
CA LEU A 80 12.45 -1.66 11.05
C LEU A 80 13.95 -1.37 11.18
N LEU A 81 14.60 -0.95 10.09
CA LEU A 81 16.02 -0.59 10.06
C LEU A 81 16.27 0.86 10.51
N GLY A 82 15.21 1.62 10.83
CA GLY A 82 15.32 3.04 11.20
C GLY A 82 15.81 3.92 10.06
N LEU A 83 15.59 3.51 8.81
CA LEU A 83 15.90 4.33 7.64
C LEU A 83 14.88 5.45 7.52
N ARG A 84 15.28 6.54 6.83
CA ARG A 84 14.33 7.59 6.47
C ARG A 84 13.23 6.98 5.60
N ARG A 85 11.96 7.16 6.00
CA ARG A 85 10.84 6.71 5.18
C ARG A 85 10.93 7.34 3.78
N PRO A 86 10.81 6.53 2.71
CA PRO A 86 10.90 7.05 1.36
C PRO A 86 9.68 7.93 1.00
N PHE A 87 8.51 7.64 1.59
CA PHE A 87 7.23 8.30 1.30
C PHE A 87 6.63 8.88 2.58
N SER A 88 6.01 10.06 2.48
CA SER A 88 5.34 10.70 3.59
C SER A 88 3.87 10.27 3.66
N ALA A 89 3.38 10.08 4.88
CA ALA A 89 1.96 9.91 5.14
C ALA A 89 1.30 11.28 5.34
N ASP A 90 1.71 12.31 4.59
CA ASP A 90 1.26 13.67 4.84
C ASP A 90 -0.15 13.90 4.29
N HIS A 91 -1.15 13.75 5.17
CA HIS A 91 -2.57 13.93 4.84
C HIS A 91 -2.95 15.41 4.70
N GLU A 92 -2.05 16.36 4.98
CA GLU A 92 -2.30 17.80 4.87
C GLU A 92 -2.47 18.25 3.40
N ALA A 93 -2.07 17.40 2.44
CA ALA A 93 -2.25 17.65 1.02
C ALA A 93 -3.74 17.62 0.56
N GLY A 94 -4.65 17.08 1.38
CA GLY A 94 -6.07 17.00 1.05
C GLY A 94 -6.32 16.31 -0.30
N ASP A 95 -7.00 17.01 -1.21
CA ASP A 95 -7.30 16.50 -2.56
C ASP A 95 -6.05 16.26 -3.44
N LEU A 96 -4.91 16.86 -3.08
CA LEU A 96 -3.64 16.70 -3.80
C LEU A 96 -2.81 15.51 -3.28
N TYR A 97 -3.32 14.73 -2.34
CA TYR A 97 -2.55 13.68 -1.68
C TYR A 97 -2.06 12.59 -2.65
N GLU A 98 -2.87 12.21 -3.64
CA GLU A 98 -2.45 11.27 -4.69
C GLU A 98 -1.29 11.81 -5.54
N ALA A 99 -1.37 13.08 -5.94
CA ALA A 99 -0.31 13.73 -6.71
C ALA A 99 0.98 13.88 -5.90
N ALA A 100 0.87 14.20 -4.60
CA ALA A 100 2.00 14.28 -3.69
C ALA A 100 2.70 12.92 -3.55
N HIS A 101 1.95 11.84 -3.31
CA HIS A 101 2.50 10.48 -3.23
C HIS A 101 3.20 10.08 -4.53
N PHE A 102 2.63 10.42 -5.69
CA PHE A 102 3.27 10.20 -6.98
C PHE A 102 4.57 10.98 -7.14
N ALA A 103 4.62 12.25 -6.75
CA ALA A 103 5.83 13.05 -6.80
C ALA A 103 6.95 12.45 -5.94
N GLU A 104 6.61 11.87 -4.77
CA GLU A 104 7.58 11.17 -3.94
C GLU A 104 8.08 9.87 -4.58
N LEU A 105 7.19 9.09 -5.23
CA LEU A 105 7.58 7.92 -6.03
C LEU A 105 8.63 8.30 -7.07
N ILE A 106 8.42 9.40 -7.79
CA ILE A 106 9.37 9.90 -8.80
C ILE A 106 10.67 10.37 -8.14
N ALA A 107 10.60 11.09 -7.02
CA ALA A 107 11.79 11.58 -6.32
C ALA A 107 12.69 10.44 -5.81
N VAL A 108 12.10 9.29 -5.47
CA VAL A 108 12.82 8.11 -4.95
C VAL A 108 13.28 7.17 -6.07
N LEU A 109 12.42 6.90 -7.06
CA LEU A 109 12.65 5.87 -8.09
C LEU A 109 13.15 6.45 -9.43
N GLY A 110 13.05 7.76 -9.61
CA GLY A 110 13.20 8.41 -10.92
C GLY A 110 11.89 8.43 -11.72
N PRO A 111 11.91 9.01 -12.93
CA PRO A 111 10.73 9.09 -13.79
C PRO A 111 10.24 7.68 -14.17
N PRO A 112 8.91 7.43 -14.16
CA PRO A 112 8.36 6.13 -14.53
C PRO A 112 8.64 5.84 -16.02
N PRO A 113 8.93 4.59 -16.39
CA PRO A 113 9.09 4.21 -17.79
C PRO A 113 7.83 4.50 -18.61
N VAL A 114 7.98 4.95 -19.85
CA VAL A 114 6.84 5.23 -20.75
C VAL A 114 5.93 4.00 -20.93
N ALA A 115 6.51 2.81 -21.02
CA ALA A 115 5.75 1.57 -21.11
C ALA A 115 4.89 1.29 -19.86
N PHE A 116 5.31 1.79 -18.69
CA PHE A 116 4.53 1.69 -17.45
C PHE A 116 3.35 2.67 -17.47
N LEU A 117 3.59 3.93 -17.88
CA LEU A 117 2.53 4.93 -18.03
C LEU A 117 1.44 4.51 -19.03
N ALA A 118 1.85 3.82 -20.10
CA ALA A 118 0.93 3.30 -21.11
C ALA A 118 -0.03 2.21 -20.60
N LEU A 119 0.22 1.62 -19.42
CA LEU A 119 -0.69 0.62 -18.82
C LEU A 119 -2.03 1.23 -18.41
N ASN A 120 -2.05 2.52 -18.06
CA ASN A 120 -3.27 3.29 -17.83
C ASN A 120 -3.03 4.76 -18.23
N SER A 121 -3.17 5.04 -19.52
CA SER A 121 -2.91 6.37 -20.09
C SER A 121 -3.88 7.44 -19.56
N GLU A 122 -5.12 7.06 -19.23
CA GLU A 122 -6.11 7.98 -18.67
C GLU A 122 -5.70 8.47 -17.28
N LYS A 123 -5.30 7.54 -16.40
CA LYS A 123 -4.79 7.91 -15.06
C LYS A 123 -3.45 8.64 -15.18
N ALA A 124 -2.57 8.21 -16.08
CA ALA A 124 -1.29 8.89 -16.31
C ALA A 124 -1.48 10.36 -16.76
N ALA A 125 -2.45 10.63 -17.63
CA ALA A 125 -2.73 11.99 -18.11
C ALA A 125 -3.19 12.96 -17.00
N GLN A 126 -3.58 12.46 -15.82
CA GLN A 126 -3.88 13.32 -14.67
C GLN A 126 -2.61 13.90 -14.01
N PHE A 127 -1.45 13.28 -14.26
CA PHE A 127 -0.18 13.64 -13.64
C PHE A 127 0.89 14.08 -14.65
N TRP A 128 0.78 13.68 -15.92
CA TRP A 128 1.75 14.00 -16.97
C TRP A 128 1.07 14.55 -18.24
N ASP A 129 1.56 15.70 -18.69
CA ASP A 129 1.26 16.23 -20.02
C ASP A 129 2.27 15.66 -21.04
N GLU A 130 1.86 15.49 -22.30
CA GLU A 130 2.74 14.96 -23.37
C GLU A 130 4.03 15.78 -23.58
N GLU A 131 4.08 17.04 -23.11
CA GLU A 131 5.24 17.92 -23.19
C GLU A 131 6.13 17.92 -21.92
N SER A 132 5.73 17.26 -20.84
CA SER A 132 6.35 17.38 -19.51
C SER A 132 7.14 16.14 -19.07
N ILE A 133 7.61 15.32 -20.02
CA ILE A 133 8.62 14.30 -19.74
C ILE A 133 9.96 15.04 -19.56
N CYS A 134 10.33 15.32 -18.30
CA CYS A 134 11.65 15.85 -17.94
C CYS A 134 12.79 14.97 -18.46
#